data_AF-A0A9D2I3U0-F1
#
_entry.id   AF-A0A9D2I3U0-F1
#
_cell.length_a   1.000
_cell.length_b   1.000
_cell.length_c   1.000
_cell.angle_alpha   90.00
_cell.angle_beta   90.00
_cell.angle_gamma   90.00
#
_symmetry.space_group_name_H-M   'P 1'
#
loop_
_entity.id
_entity.type
_entity.pdbx_description
1 polymer ?
#
loop_
_entity_poly.entity_id
_entity_poly.type
_entity_poly.pdbx_seq_one_letter_code
_entity_poly.pdbx_strand_id
1 'polypeptide(L)'
;MGSVMDYLQAIEATIIDSHPVDGKSPSRVTHRFVTVYKYSLLYLIQTKKIKFTDPEEMFIKFMNEHPPKHHYKVANAYLERNQKPMLNYPQPVWQEVQHGVH
;
A
#
# COMPACT_ATOMS: atom_id res chain seq x y z
N MET A 1 10.82 -4.14 -18.94
CA MET A 1 9.66 -4.42 -18.08
C MET A 1 10.17 -5.29 -16.95
N GLY A 2 10.01 -4.83 -15.71
CA GLY A 2 10.43 -5.59 -14.52
C GLY A 2 9.43 -6.69 -14.18
N SER A 3 9.84 -7.59 -13.28
CA SER A 3 8.96 -8.57 -12.68
C SER A 3 8.29 -8.02 -11.42
N VAL A 4 7.25 -8.72 -10.96
CA VAL A 4 6.62 -8.47 -9.66
C VAL A 4 7.62 -8.53 -8.50
N MET A 5 8.65 -9.39 -8.60
CA MET A 5 9.73 -9.43 -7.61
C MET A 5 10.56 -8.14 -7.63
N ASP A 6 10.92 -7.65 -8.81
CA ASP A 6 11.66 -6.38 -8.95
C ASP A 6 10.84 -5.21 -8.41
N TYR A 7 9.53 -5.21 -8.67
CA TYR A 7 8.61 -4.21 -8.13
C TYR A 7 8.49 -4.27 -6.60
N LEU A 8 8.42 -5.47 -6.04
CA LEU A 8 8.40 -5.66 -4.58
C LEU A 8 9.70 -5.13 -3.95
N GLN A 9 10.85 -5.43 -4.55
CA GLN A 9 12.15 -4.90 -4.08
C GLN A 9 12.19 -3.37 -4.13
N ALA A 10 11.66 -2.76 -5.20
CA ALA A 10 11.56 -1.30 -5.31
C ALA A 10 10.63 -0.69 -4.25
N ILE A 11 9.50 -1.33 -3.96
CA ILE A 11 8.60 -0.95 -2.85
C ILE A 11 9.36 -1.00 -1.51
N GLU A 12 10.10 -2.09 -1.26
CA GLU A 12 10.83 -2.25 0.00
C GLU A 12 11.94 -1.22 0.15
N ALA A 13 12.70 -0.93 -0.91
CA ALA A 13 13.69 0.14 -0.93
C ALA A 13 13.05 1.50 -0.64
N THR A 14 11.89 1.80 -1.25
CA THR A 14 11.16 3.06 -1.01
C THR A 14 10.69 3.18 0.45
N ILE A 15 10.30 2.07 1.09
CA ILE A 15 9.95 2.07 2.52
C ILE A 15 11.17 2.39 3.36
N ILE A 16 12.32 1.79 3.06
CA ILE A 16 13.60 2.04 3.73
C ILE A 16 14.02 3.51 3.57
N ASP A 17 13.98 4.05 2.35
CA ASP A 17 14.35 5.44 2.06
C ASP A 17 13.37 6.44 2.68
N SER A 18 12.12 6.03 2.90
CA SER A 18 11.11 6.81 3.61
C SER A 18 11.17 6.65 5.14
N HIS A 19 12.16 5.93 5.69
CA HIS A 19 12.44 6.02 7.12
C HIS A 19 13.07 7.39 7.44
N PRO A 20 12.88 7.91 8.67
CA PRO A 20 13.55 9.13 9.08
C PRO A 20 15.06 8.95 8.97
N VAL A 21 15.69 9.75 8.11
CA VAL A 21 17.11 10.07 8.25
C VAL A 21 17.18 11.20 9.27
N ASP A 22 18.12 11.13 10.22
CA ASP A 22 18.26 12.12 11.30
C ASP A 22 18.06 13.55 10.80
N GLY A 23 17.09 14.26 11.39
CA GLY A 23 16.77 15.66 11.06
C GLY A 23 15.77 15.89 9.93
N LYS A 24 15.27 14.87 9.22
CA LYS A 24 14.18 15.00 8.23
C LYS A 24 12.98 14.15 8.62
N SER A 25 11.83 14.79 8.85
CA SER A 25 10.57 14.08 9.06
C SER A 25 10.22 13.34 7.77
N PRO A 26 10.10 12.00 7.78
CA PRO A 26 9.73 11.29 6.57
C PRO A 26 8.35 11.75 6.09
N SER A 27 8.09 11.66 4.79
CA SER A 27 6.73 11.78 4.27
C SER A 27 5.90 10.64 4.84
N ARG A 28 5.26 10.88 5.99
CA ARG A 28 4.38 9.92 6.68
C ARG A 28 3.31 9.38 5.75
N VAL A 29 2.90 10.18 4.76
CA VAL A 29 1.94 9.80 3.73
C VAL A 29 2.55 8.78 2.77
N THR A 30 3.72 9.07 2.19
CA THR A 30 4.39 8.15 1.26
C THR A 30 4.68 6.81 1.92
N HIS A 31 5.23 6.82 3.14
CA HIS A 31 5.52 5.60 3.88
C HIS A 31 4.25 4.74 4.08
N ARG A 32 3.13 5.36 4.46
CA ARG A 32 1.84 4.67 4.62
C ARG A 32 1.33 4.08 3.31
N PHE A 33 1.34 4.85 2.22
CA PHE A 33 0.86 4.39 0.91
C PHE A 33 1.68 3.21 0.38
N VAL A 34 3.00 3.32 0.43
CA VAL A 34 3.90 2.26 -0.09
C VAL A 34 3.81 1.01 0.78
N THR A 35 3.64 1.16 2.11
CA THR A 35 3.38 0.03 3.02
C THR A 35 2.08 -0.70 2.68
N VAL A 36 1.01 0.03 2.37
CA VAL A 36 -0.26 -0.57 1.91
C VAL A 36 -0.04 -1.36 0.62
N TYR A 37 0.69 -0.82 -0.35
CA TYR A 37 0.97 -1.52 -1.61
C TYR A 37 1.82 -2.77 -1.40
N LYS A 38 2.83 -2.72 -0.51
CA LYS A 38 3.62 -3.91 -0.13
C LYS A 38 2.70 -5.07 0.28
N TYR A 39 1.85 -4.83 1.28
CA TYR A 39 1.02 -5.90 1.81
C TYR A 39 -0.11 -6.30 0.87
N SER A 40 -0.60 -5.38 0.05
CA SER A 40 -1.55 -5.72 -1.02
C SER A 40 -0.92 -6.63 -2.07
N LEU A 41 0.32 -6.37 -2.49
CA LEU A 41 1.04 -7.22 -3.43
C LEU A 41 1.29 -8.62 -2.83
N LEU A 42 1.77 -8.66 -1.59
CA LEU A 42 2.02 -9.93 -0.88
C LEU A 42 0.74 -10.75 -0.71
N TYR A 43 -0.42 -10.12 -0.52
CA TYR A 43 -1.71 -10.82 -0.52
C TYR A 43 -2.00 -11.51 -1.85
N LEU A 44 -1.82 -10.80 -2.96
CA LEU A 44 -2.09 -11.34 -4.30
C LEU A 44 -1.16 -12.51 -4.63
N ILE A 45 0.09 -12.42 -4.19
CA ILE A 45 1.06 -13.51 -4.30
C ILE A 45 0.65 -14.70 -3.42
N GLN A 46 0.32 -14.46 -2.15
CA GLN A 46 -0.11 -15.50 -1.22
C GLN A 46 -1.38 -16.24 -1.70
N THR A 47 -2.30 -15.51 -2.33
CA THR A 47 -3.55 -16.06 -2.89
C THR A 47 -3.40 -16.54 -4.34
N LYS A 48 -2.18 -16.60 -4.87
CA LYS A 48 -1.84 -17.08 -6.22
C LYS A 48 -2.57 -16.34 -7.34
N LYS A 49 -2.98 -15.08 -7.11
CA LYS A 49 -3.55 -14.20 -8.13
C LYS A 49 -2.49 -13.59 -9.03
N ILE A 50 -1.29 -13.42 -8.50
CA ILE A 50 -0.07 -12.96 -9.19
C ILE A 50 1.10 -13.82 -8.68
N LYS A 51 2.15 -14.00 -9.47
CA LYS A 51 3.41 -14.68 -9.11
C LYS A 51 4.58 -13.69 -9.14
N PHE A 52 5.66 -14.01 -8.44
CA PHE A 52 6.89 -13.22 -8.44
C PHE A 52 7.50 -13.02 -9.84
N THR A 53 7.33 -14.00 -10.73
CA THR A 53 7.86 -13.97 -12.10
C THR A 53 6.92 -13.29 -13.08
N ASP A 54 5.71 -12.91 -12.67
CA ASP A 54 4.77 -12.23 -13.55
C ASP A 54 5.29 -10.81 -13.85
N PRO A 55 4.86 -10.20 -14.98
CA PRO A 55 5.20 -8.82 -15.29
C PRO A 55 4.67 -7.85 -14.23
N GLU A 56 5.46 -6.84 -13.85
CA GLU A 56 5.06 -5.84 -12.84
C GLU A 56 3.76 -5.10 -13.20
N GLU A 57 3.45 -5.00 -14.50
CA GLU A 57 2.23 -4.38 -15.02
C GLU A 57 0.96 -5.05 -14.47
N MET A 58 1.00 -6.33 -14.10
CA MET A 58 -0.15 -7.00 -13.48
C MET A 58 -0.52 -6.35 -12.14
N PHE A 59 0.49 -6.00 -11.33
CA PHE A 59 0.23 -5.31 -10.07
C PHE A 59 -0.10 -3.83 -10.29
N ILE A 60 0.58 -3.16 -11.22
CA ILE A 60 0.28 -1.76 -11.57
C ILE A 60 -1.18 -1.63 -12.05
N LYS A 61 -1.65 -2.55 -12.89
CA LYS A 61 -3.04 -2.62 -13.33
C LYS A 61 -3.99 -2.80 -12.15
N PHE A 62 -3.71 -3.75 -11.26
CA PHE A 62 -4.50 -3.94 -10.05
C PHE A 62 -4.59 -2.67 -9.19
N MET A 63 -3.47 -1.93 -9.04
CA MET A 63 -3.44 -0.66 -8.32
C MET A 63 -4.36 0.39 -8.95
N ASN A 64 -4.35 0.50 -10.28
CA ASN A 64 -5.14 1.48 -11.02
C ASN A 64 -6.64 1.13 -11.08
N GLU A 65 -6.98 -0.15 -11.08
CA GLU A 65 -8.38 -0.60 -11.15
C GLU A 65 -9.12 -0.51 -9.80
N HIS A 66 -8.39 -0.42 -8.69
CA HIS A 66 -8.98 -0.46 -7.35
C HIS A 66 -8.67 0.81 -6.55
N PRO A 67 -9.66 1.41 -5.86
CA PRO A 67 -9.43 2.59 -5.04
C PRO A 67 -8.49 2.29 -3.85
N PRO A 68 -7.79 3.31 -3.31
CA PRO A 68 -6.88 3.15 -2.16
C PRO A 68 -7.47 2.41 -0.95
N LYS A 69 -8.77 2.60 -0.68
CA LYS A 69 -9.49 1.89 0.40
C LYS A 69 -9.52 0.37 0.20
N HIS A 70 -9.58 -0.11 -1.04
CA HIS A 70 -9.54 -1.55 -1.33
C HIS A 70 -8.15 -2.12 -1.07
N HIS A 71 -7.09 -1.44 -1.51
CA HIS A 71 -5.71 -1.82 -1.19
C HIS A 71 -5.48 -1.90 0.32
N TYR A 72 -6.00 -0.95 1.10
CA TYR A 72 -5.92 -0.98 2.55
C TYR A 72 -6.60 -2.21 3.18
N LYS A 73 -7.79 -2.58 2.69
CA LYS A 73 -8.50 -3.79 3.14
C LYS A 73 -7.72 -5.06 2.80
N VAL A 74 -7.20 -5.15 1.59
CA VAL A 74 -6.41 -6.31 1.11
C VAL A 74 -5.12 -6.44 1.91
N ALA A 75 -4.43 -5.32 2.17
CA ALA A 75 -3.25 -5.27 3.03
C ALA A 75 -3.54 -5.78 4.45
N ASN A 76 -4.63 -5.34 5.08
CA ASN A 76 -5.00 -5.83 6.41
C ASN A 76 -5.42 -7.32 6.39
N ALA A 77 -6.08 -7.79 5.33
CA ALA A 77 -6.39 -9.22 5.19
C ALA A 77 -5.12 -10.08 5.10
N TYR A 78 -4.06 -9.58 4.44
CA TYR A 78 -2.74 -10.23 4.47
C TYR A 78 -2.17 -10.24 5.88
N LEU A 79 -2.12 -9.10 6.56
CA LEU A 79 -1.53 -9.00 7.89
C LEU A 79 -2.24 -9.90 8.90
N GLU A 80 -3.57 -9.89 8.91
CA GLU A 80 -4.41 -10.73 9.77
C GLU A 80 -4.13 -12.22 9.54
N ARG A 81 -4.13 -12.68 8.27
CA ARG A 81 -3.84 -14.09 7.92
C ARG A 81 -2.46 -14.56 8.35
N ASN A 82 -1.50 -13.64 8.39
CA ASN A 82 -0.12 -13.92 8.75
C ASN A 82 0.18 -13.54 10.22
N GLN A 83 -0.85 -13.31 11.04
CA GLN A 83 -0.73 -12.98 12.47
C GLN A 83 0.17 -11.76 12.74
N LYS A 84 0.17 -10.81 11.81
CA LYS A 84 0.91 -9.54 11.94
C LYS A 84 -0.02 -8.43 12.43
N PRO A 85 0.51 -7.41 13.13
CA PRO A 85 -0.27 -6.24 13.50
C PRO A 85 -0.89 -5.58 12.26
N MET A 86 -2.18 -5.25 12.34
CA MET A 86 -2.86 -4.54 11.27
C MET A 86 -2.33 -3.12 11.10
N LEU A 87 -2.50 -2.56 9.90
CA LEU A 87 -2.32 -1.14 9.69
C LEU A 87 -3.40 -0.39 10.48
N ASN A 88 -2.96 0.55 11.32
CA ASN A 88 -3.83 1.46 12.04
C ASN A 88 -3.47 2.89 11.66
N TYR A 89 -3.88 3.30 10.46
CA TYR A 89 -3.69 4.66 9.97
C TYR A 89 -5.01 5.42 10.10
N PRO A 90 -5.31 6.01 11.28
CA PRO A 90 -6.48 6.84 11.42
C PRO A 90 -6.37 8.00 10.43
N GLN A 91 -7.37 8.15 9.58
CA GLN A 91 -7.52 9.33 8.76
C GLN A 91 -8.61 10.22 9.37
N PRO A 92 -8.37 11.53 9.51
CA PRO A 92 -9.43 12.44 9.89
C PRO A 92 -10.54 12.39 8.82
N VAL A 93 -11.77 12.19 9.28
CA VAL A 93 -12.95 12.29 8.41
C VAL A 93 -13.21 13.77 8.19
N TRP A 94 -12.86 14.27 7.02
CA TRP A 94 -13.29 15.60 6.59
C TRP A 94 -14.77 15.50 6.24
N GLN A 95 -15.64 15.91 7.17
CA GLN A 95 -17.03 16.23 6.82
C GLN A 95 -16.98 17.57 6.07
N GLU A 96 -17.29 17.56 4.78
CA GLU A 96 -17.70 18.79 4.10
C GLU A 96 -18.98 19.25 4.80
N VAL A 97 -18.85 20.22 5.70
CA VAL A 97 -20.00 20.94 6.23
C VAL A 97 -20.58 21.69 5.05
N GLN A 98 -21.64 21.14 4.45
CA GLN A 98 -22.50 21.88 3.54
C GLN A 98 -23.01 23.10 4.30
N HIS A 99 -22.32 24.24 4.16
CA HIS A 99 -22.87 25.52 4.55
C HIS A 99 -23.95 25.80 3.52
N GLY A 100 -25.18 25.43 3.87
CA GLY A 100 -26.37 25.89 3.18
C GLY A 100 -26.32 27.40 3.13
N VAL A 101 -26.28 27.93 1.92
CA VAL A 101 -26.49 29.34 1.63
C VAL A 101 -27.92 29.66 2.08
N HIS A 102 -28.06 30.51 3.09
CA HIS A 102 -29.30 31.19 3.45
C HIS A 102 -29.06 32.69 3.45
#